data_AF-A0A7D4TQZ3-F1
#
_entry.id   AF-A0A7D4TQZ3-F1
#
_cell.length_a   1.000
_cell.length_b   1.000
_cell.length_c   1.000
_cell.angle_alpha   90.00
_cell.angle_beta   90.00
_cell.angle_gamma   90.00
#
_symmetry.space_group_name_H-M   'P 1'
#
loop_
_entity.id
_entity.type
_entity.pdbx_description
1 polymer ?
#
loop_
_entity_poly.entity_id
_entity_poly.type
_entity_poly.pdbx_seq_one_letter_code
_entity_poly.pdbx_strand_id
1 'polypeptide(L)'
;MKDTFNMGYDLKQAGYQFNTEDSDENMQLLHTIAEDFIKAARLKAGVNCDKETILLRFKHTSPFIATQPVLILYIDAERKFDIKLINRSSRLFNHLFVEDLA
;
A
#
# COMPACT_ATOMS: atom_id res chain seq x y z
N MET A 1 -1.09 -18.20 3.60
CA MET A 1 -0.20 -17.96 2.45
C MET A 1 0.92 -17.06 2.93
N LYS A 2 2.19 -17.43 2.69
CA LYS A 2 3.31 -16.51 2.96
C LYS A 2 3.37 -15.56 1.77
N ASP A 3 3.04 -14.29 1.99
CA ASP A 3 3.33 -13.24 1.00
C ASP A 3 4.85 -13.24 0.78
N THR A 4 5.28 -13.20 -0.48
CA THR A 4 6.73 -13.22 -0.80
C THR A 4 7.37 -11.86 -0.52
N PHE A 5 6.57 -10.80 -0.58
CA PHE A 5 6.98 -9.44 -0.28
C PHE A 5 5.74 -8.58 0.01
N ASN A 6 5.82 -7.69 1.01
CA ASN A 6 4.80 -6.68 1.24
C ASN A 6 5.41 -5.36 1.71
N MET A 7 4.64 -4.28 1.55
CA MET A 7 4.92 -2.96 2.09
C MET A 7 3.64 -2.36 2.63
N GLY A 8 3.70 -1.86 3.86
CA GLY A 8 2.62 -1.11 4.49
C GLY A 8 2.86 0.40 4.40
N TYR A 9 1.80 1.16 4.14
CA TYR A 9 1.74 2.61 4.25
C TYR A 9 0.55 3.04 5.11
N ASP A 10 0.80 3.81 6.16
CA ASP A 10 -0.26 4.48 6.91
C ASP A 10 -0.63 5.77 6.19
N LEU A 11 -1.71 5.75 5.41
CA LEU A 11 -2.12 6.88 4.57
C LEU A 11 -2.43 8.13 5.40
N LYS A 12 -2.91 7.97 6.63
CA LYS A 12 -3.17 9.10 7.51
C LYS A 12 -1.88 9.76 8.00
N GLN A 13 -0.83 8.99 8.28
CA GLN A 13 0.49 9.57 8.61
C GLN A 13 1.19 10.14 7.37
N ALA A 14 0.97 9.53 6.21
CA ALA A 14 1.53 9.99 4.94
C ALA A 14 0.88 11.26 4.39
N GLY A 15 -0.19 11.76 5.03
CA GLY A 15 -0.86 13.02 4.66
C GLY A 15 -2.01 12.86 3.66
N TYR A 16 -2.51 11.63 3.45
CA TYR A 16 -3.66 11.39 2.58
C TYR A 16 -4.92 12.10 3.11
N GLN A 17 -5.60 12.81 2.23
CA GLN A 17 -6.82 13.56 2.53
C GLN A 17 -8.07 12.73 2.21
N PHE A 18 -8.67 12.14 3.25
CA PHE A 18 -9.83 11.24 3.11
C PHE A 18 -11.13 11.91 2.64
N ASN A 19 -11.21 13.24 2.67
CA ASN A 19 -12.42 13.98 2.28
C ASN A 19 -12.38 14.49 0.83
N THR A 20 -11.26 14.30 0.14
CA THR A 20 -10.95 14.86 -1.19
C THR A 20 -10.14 13.84 -1.99
N GLU A 21 -10.71 12.65 -2.21
CA GLU A 21 -10.01 11.49 -2.82
C GLU A 21 -9.29 11.81 -4.15
N ASP A 22 -9.79 12.80 -4.91
CA ASP A 22 -9.21 13.27 -6.19
C ASP A 22 -8.38 14.56 -6.08
N SER A 23 -7.84 14.92 -4.91
CA SER A 23 -6.90 16.03 -4.82
C SER A 23 -5.57 15.72 -5.50
N ASP A 24 -4.95 16.73 -6.12
CA ASP A 24 -3.62 16.59 -6.75
C ASP A 24 -2.58 16.05 -5.75
N GLU A 25 -2.70 16.40 -4.48
CA GLU A 25 -1.85 15.93 -3.38
C GLU A 25 -2.01 14.43 -3.13
N ASN A 26 -3.25 13.92 -3.08
CA ASN A 26 -3.52 12.49 -2.95
C ASN A 26 -2.98 11.71 -4.15
N MET A 27 -3.17 12.24 -5.36
CA MET A 27 -2.62 11.63 -6.57
C MET A 27 -1.09 11.58 -6.52
N GLN A 28 -0.43 12.68 -6.14
CA GLN A 28 1.02 12.74 -6.00
C GLN A 28 1.53 11.73 -4.96
N LEU A 29 0.87 11.64 -3.80
CA LEU A 29 1.21 10.66 -2.76
C LEU A 29 1.10 9.22 -3.29
N LEU A 30 -0.01 8.89 -3.97
CA LEU A 30 -0.21 7.56 -4.54
C LEU A 30 0.84 7.24 -5.62
N HIS A 31 1.25 8.22 -6.42
CA HIS A 31 2.35 8.07 -7.37
C HIS A 31 3.67 7.74 -6.67
N THR A 32 4.02 8.46 -5.60
CA THR A 32 5.23 8.17 -4.82
C THR A 32 5.19 6.77 -4.21
N ILE A 33 4.08 6.38 -3.58
CA ILE A 33 3.89 5.04 -3.02
C ILE A 33 4.06 3.95 -4.08
N ALA A 34 3.47 4.14 -5.27
CA ALA A 34 3.58 3.19 -6.36
C ALA A 34 5.02 3.05 -6.86
N GLU A 35 5.76 4.15 -7.02
CA GLU A 35 7.15 4.14 -7.47
C GLU A 35 8.08 3.47 -6.45
N ASP A 36 7.89 3.73 -5.16
CA ASP A 36 8.66 3.09 -4.10
C ASP A 36 8.38 1.59 -4.03
N PHE A 37 7.12 1.18 -4.17
CA PHE A 37 6.78 -0.23 -4.24
C PHE A 37 7.37 -0.92 -5.47
N ILE A 38 7.32 -0.31 -6.66
CA ILE A 38 7.92 -0.88 -7.88
C ILE A 38 9.42 -1.10 -7.70
N LYS A 39 10.14 -0.11 -7.14
CA LYS A 39 11.57 -0.23 -6.86
C LYS A 39 11.84 -1.37 -5.88
N ALA A 40 11.09 -1.43 -4.77
CA ALA A 40 11.28 -2.44 -3.75
C ALA A 40 10.90 -3.86 -4.23
N ALA A 41 9.81 -4.00 -4.97
CA ALA A 41 9.37 -5.25 -5.60
C ALA A 41 10.42 -5.79 -6.58
N ARG A 42 11.00 -4.91 -7.41
CA ARG A 42 12.06 -5.29 -8.35
C ARG A 42 13.30 -5.76 -7.61
N LEU A 43 13.72 -5.05 -6.57
CA LEU A 43 14.93 -5.35 -5.81
C LEU A 43 14.79 -6.58 -4.91
N LYS A 44 13.66 -6.75 -4.23
CA LYS A 44 13.46 -7.77 -3.19
C LYS A 44 12.74 -9.02 -3.68
N ALA A 45 11.82 -8.89 -4.64
CA ALA A 45 11.02 -10.00 -5.16
C ALA A 45 11.36 -10.36 -6.62
N GLY A 46 12.17 -9.55 -7.31
CA GLY A 46 12.48 -9.75 -8.73
C GLY A 46 11.25 -9.60 -9.64
N VAL A 47 10.22 -8.87 -9.17
CA VAL A 47 8.97 -8.64 -9.91
C VAL A 47 8.96 -7.24 -10.45
N ASN A 48 8.60 -7.09 -11.73
CA ASN A 48 8.38 -5.78 -12.33
C ASN A 48 6.89 -5.46 -12.28
N CYS A 49 6.51 -4.56 -11.37
CA CYS A 49 5.12 -4.12 -11.25
C CYS A 49 4.86 -2.93 -12.19
N ASP A 50 3.64 -2.86 -12.71
CA ASP A 50 3.19 -1.75 -13.55
C ASP A 50 2.53 -0.65 -12.69
N LYS A 51 2.95 0.60 -12.92
CA LYS A 51 2.46 1.75 -12.13
C LYS A 51 0.97 2.01 -12.36
N GLU A 52 0.52 1.90 -13.61
CA GLU A 52 -0.89 2.13 -13.95
C GLU A 52 -1.80 1.09 -13.29
N THR A 53 -1.37 -0.17 -13.27
CA THR A 53 -2.07 -1.26 -12.59
C THR A 53 -2.18 -1.03 -11.09
N ILE A 54 -1.10 -0.55 -10.44
CA ILE A 54 -1.11 -0.21 -9.02
C ILE A 54 -2.15 0.90 -8.75
N LEU A 55 -2.07 2.01 -9.49
CA LEU A 55 -2.97 3.16 -9.34
C LEU A 55 -4.43 2.80 -9.67
N LEU A 56 -4.66 1.94 -10.66
CA LEU A 56 -5.99 1.44 -10.98
C LEU A 56 -6.56 0.63 -9.82
N ARG A 57 -5.79 -0.29 -9.24
CA ARG A 57 -6.23 -1.05 -8.06
C ARG A 57 -6.54 -0.12 -6.89
N PHE A 58 -5.71 0.89 -6.66
CA PHE A 58 -5.98 1.92 -5.65
C PHE A 58 -7.37 2.52 -5.77
N LYS A 59 -7.72 2.99 -6.98
CA LYS A 59 -9.03 3.58 -7.25
C LYS A 59 -10.18 2.62 -6.94
N HIS A 60 -10.02 1.33 -7.23
CA HIS A 60 -11.03 0.33 -6.89
C HIS A 60 -11.19 0.11 -5.38
N THR A 61 -10.12 0.27 -4.60
CA THR A 61 -10.17 0.17 -3.13
C THR A 61 -10.44 1.50 -2.41
N SER A 62 -10.38 2.63 -3.12
CA SER A 62 -10.57 3.99 -2.58
C SER A 62 -11.78 4.14 -1.65
N PRO A 63 -12.97 3.59 -1.99
CA PRO A 63 -14.16 3.73 -1.15
C PRO A 63 -14.01 3.21 0.30
N PHE A 64 -13.02 2.35 0.56
CA PHE A 64 -12.78 1.77 1.87
C PHE A 64 -11.68 2.50 2.67
N ILE A 65 -10.90 3.37 2.03
CA ILE A 65 -9.71 4.03 2.60
C ILE A 65 -10.08 4.86 3.84
N ALA A 66 -11.22 5.55 3.84
CA ALA A 66 -11.71 6.32 4.98
C ALA A 66 -11.87 5.49 6.28
N THR A 67 -12.22 4.21 6.15
CA THR A 67 -12.44 3.30 7.29
C THR A 67 -11.23 2.39 7.58
N GLN A 68 -10.34 2.26 6.60
CA GLN A 68 -9.16 1.39 6.63
C GLN A 68 -7.96 2.17 6.08
N PRO A 69 -7.36 3.07 6.89
CA PRO A 69 -6.37 4.04 6.42
C PRO A 69 -4.99 3.43 6.19
N VAL A 70 -4.82 2.13 6.44
CA VAL A 70 -3.55 1.46 6.27
C VAL A 70 -3.60 0.64 5.01
N LEU A 71 -2.72 0.97 4.09
CA LEU A 71 -2.58 0.36 2.79
C LEU A 71 -1.45 -0.65 2.82
N ILE A 72 -1.73 -1.86 2.34
CA ILE A 72 -0.75 -2.91 2.15
C ILE A 72 -0.68 -3.23 0.67
N LEU A 73 0.49 -3.03 0.08
CA LEU A 73 0.83 -3.54 -1.25
C LEU A 73 1.60 -4.84 -1.05
N TYR A 74 1.20 -5.91 -1.72
CA TYR A 74 1.84 -7.20 -1.54
C TYR A 74 1.96 -8.00 -2.84
N ILE A 75 2.95 -8.88 -2.84
CA ILE A 75 3.21 -9.85 -3.90
C ILE A 75 3.03 -11.23 -3.28
N ASP A 76 2.11 -12.00 -3.85
CA ASP A 76 1.84 -13.34 -3.38
C ASP A 76 2.93 -14.35 -3.80
N ALA A 77 2.74 -15.62 -3.45
CA ALA A 77 3.64 -16.70 -3.83
C ALA A 77 3.67 -16.97 -5.35
N GLU A 78 2.64 -16.56 -6.09
CA GLU A 78 2.53 -16.68 -7.53
C GLU A 78 3.11 -15.45 -8.26
N ARG A 79 3.78 -14.54 -7.53
CA ARG A 79 4.33 -13.27 -8.02
C ARG A 79 3.28 -12.30 -8.55
N LYS A 80 2.02 -12.45 -8.12
CA LYS A 80 0.94 -11.52 -8.48
C LYS A 80 0.89 -10.38 -7.48
N PHE A 81 0.74 -9.17 -8.02
CA PHE A 81 0.50 -7.97 -7.23
C PHE A 81 -0.96 -7.91 -6.77
N ASP A 82 -1.16 -7.51 -5.52
CA ASP A 82 -2.46 -7.15 -5.00
C ASP A 82 -2.35 -6.12 -3.87
N ILE A 83 -3.49 -5.56 -3.47
CA ILE A 83 -3.60 -4.57 -2.40
C ILE A 83 -4.62 -4.99 -1.36
N LYS A 84 -4.36 -4.61 -0.12
CA LYS A 84 -5.29 -4.74 1.00
C LYS A 84 -5.35 -3.43 1.76
N LEU A 85 -6.52 -3.09 2.24
CA LEU A 85 -6.72 -2.04 3.21
C LEU A 85 -7.01 -2.69 4.56
N ILE A 86 -6.37 -2.19 5.61
CA ILE A 86 -6.62 -2.60 6.98
C ILE A 86 -6.85 -1.38 7.86
N ASN A 87 -7.50 -1.60 9.00
CA ASN A 87 -7.55 -0.61 10.07
C ASN A 87 -6.30 -0.74 10.95
N ARG A 88 -5.88 0.37 11.60
CA ARG A 88 -4.81 0.35 12.61
C ARG A 88 -5.07 -0.60 13.78
N SER A 89 -6.35 -0.88 14.07
CA SER A 89 -6.75 -1.86 15.08
C SER A 89 -6.53 -3.32 14.66
N SER A 90 -6.22 -3.57 13.39
CA SER A 90 -5.90 -4.92 12.91
C SER A 90 -4.60 -5.42 13.52
N ARG A 91 -4.56 -6.69 13.96
CA ARG A 91 -3.32 -7.32 14.44
C ARG A 91 -2.19 -7.25 13.40
N LEU A 92 -2.54 -7.25 12.12
CA LEU A 92 -1.59 -7.14 11.02
C LEU A 92 -0.86 -5.79 11.00
N PHE A 93 -1.46 -4.70 11.51
CA PHE A 93 -0.81 -3.39 11.61
C PHE A 93 0.41 -3.46 12.53
N ASN A 94 0.26 -4.08 13.71
CA ASN A 94 1.36 -4.21 14.66
C ASN A 94 2.53 -5.01 14.09
N HIS A 95 2.26 -6.01 13.25
CA HIS A 95 3.31 -6.80 12.60
C HIS A 95 4.02 -6.07 11.46
N LEU A 96 3.42 -5.02 10.90
CA LEU A 96 3.94 -4.32 9.72
C LEU A 96 4.59 -2.97 10.04
N PHE A 97 4.19 -2.29 11.12
CA PHE A 97 4.61 -0.92 11.43
C PHE A 97 5.19 -0.73 12.83
N VAL A 98 5.07 -1.71 13.72
CA VAL A 98 5.80 -1.69 14.99
C VAL A 98 7.11 -2.43 14.75
N GLU A 99 8.11 -1.71 14.25
CA GLU A 99 9.50 -2.09 14.53
C GLU A 99 9.69 -1.97 16.04
N ASP A 100 10.26 -3.01 16.64
CA ASP A 100 10.63 -3.04 18.06
C ASP A 100 11.30 -1.73 18.46
N LEU A 101 10.65 -0.99 19.37
CA LEU A 101 11.34 -0.14 20.33
C LEU A 101 12.10 -1.10 21.26
N ALA A 102 13.28 -1.55 20.83
CA ALA A 102 14.26 -2.28 21.62
C ALA A 102 15.63 -1.62 21.49
#